data_AF-A0A9P4UJ92-F1
#
_entry.id   AF-A0A9P4UJ92-F1
#
_cell.length_a   1.000
_cell.length_b   1.000
_cell.length_c   1.000
_cell.angle_alpha   90.00
_cell.angle_beta   90.00
_cell.angle_gamma   90.00
#
_symmetry.space_group_name_H-M   'P 1'
#
loop_
_entity.id
_entity.type
_entity.pdbx_description
1 polymer ?
#
loop_
_entity_poly.entity_id
_entity_poly.type
_entity_poly.pdbx_seq_one_letter_code
_entity_poly.pdbx_strand_id
1 'polypeptide(L)'
;MIAKNTQQPFQIHSKQTASDFLALSTGMNLRWEFMGLIFAMAGRTAMAEPLDGAHIALPRGCTALTFAHRMTECSNACISLNRQQATSSDVFIWCLYENLILLTLQHGESSHFVWQRLGDLSAEIFAQGFHQICESPSNLPLFLVQSRKKVFHASYTIDKNLATFFGRPPRIAAYYCSTKLPFDIDDSILLEGSHFHPSAFNSNAWNEDGRFYSATWIRIRSINSQIKEKVLELLLTPSTATITSKAELVSTRCLDSWETIPASLRYDRDCPTLSTPTSACTFLSLMVLVEHLQNVFQLRRFLSQGHFELAPRDSLVDVSVRIITTITVFTAAVTKVAQMHKDPTWILLHFAVPCAGVLANELRSRTQRREPYPPFISRSQIIRHISVTISTLEAVSSPSDGNFNLCIRAAESLSHILSDVLDNPTPASLFTNDLTAMSPSSISLLGDDSSTWLPHWFETF
;
A
#
# COMPACT_ATOMS: atom_id res chain seq x y z
N MET A 1 23.86 26.25 -16.18
CA MET A 1 23.20 25.50 -17.27
C MET A 1 21.96 24.76 -16.77
N ILE A 2 22.08 23.83 -15.81
CA ILE A 2 20.97 23.03 -15.28
C ILE A 2 19.78 23.87 -14.77
N ALA A 3 20.03 24.91 -13.97
CA ALA A 3 18.97 25.80 -13.48
C ALA A 3 18.24 26.52 -14.63
N LYS A 4 18.98 26.98 -15.66
CA LYS A 4 18.41 27.62 -16.86
C LYS A 4 17.52 26.64 -17.62
N ASN A 5 17.97 25.39 -17.80
CA ASN A 5 17.16 24.36 -18.45
C ASN A 5 15.88 24.11 -17.64
N THR A 6 16.00 23.97 -16.32
CA THR A 6 14.87 23.71 -15.39
C THR A 6 13.80 24.80 -15.43
N GLN A 7 14.17 26.07 -15.65
CA GLN A 7 13.23 27.18 -15.78
C GLN A 7 12.39 27.12 -17.07
N GLN A 8 12.86 26.42 -18.11
CA GLN A 8 12.13 26.34 -19.38
C GLN A 8 11.05 25.25 -19.29
N PRO A 9 9.80 25.52 -19.69
CA PRO A 9 8.76 24.50 -19.75
C PRO A 9 9.08 23.48 -20.85
N PHE A 10 8.66 22.23 -20.64
CA PHE A 10 8.79 21.20 -21.67
C PHE A 10 7.93 21.55 -22.89
N GLN A 11 8.52 21.46 -24.08
CA GLN A 11 7.81 21.60 -25.35
C GLN A 11 7.43 20.20 -25.84
N ILE A 12 6.19 19.81 -25.59
CA ILE A 12 5.68 18.46 -25.86
C ILE A 12 4.67 18.48 -27.01
N HIS A 13 4.78 17.53 -27.95
CA HIS A 13 3.85 17.37 -29.06
C HIS A 13 3.40 15.91 -29.22
N SER A 14 2.24 15.69 -29.84
CA SER A 14 1.58 14.38 -29.88
C SER A 14 2.36 13.25 -30.58
N LYS A 15 3.26 13.60 -31.50
CA LYS A 15 4.09 12.63 -32.26
C LYS A 15 5.47 12.33 -31.65
N GLN A 16 5.79 12.89 -30.47
CA GLN A 16 7.09 12.68 -29.84
C GLN A 16 7.22 11.24 -29.37
N THR A 17 8.38 10.62 -29.62
CA THR A 17 8.70 9.32 -29.04
C THR A 17 9.13 9.47 -27.57
N ALA A 18 9.15 8.36 -26.83
CA ALA A 18 9.68 8.38 -25.47
C ALA A 18 11.16 8.78 -25.43
N SER A 19 11.95 8.37 -26.43
CA SER A 19 13.36 8.75 -26.56
C SER A 19 13.53 10.26 -26.75
N ASP A 20 12.73 10.87 -27.63
CA ASP A 20 12.74 12.33 -27.85
C ASP A 20 12.41 13.08 -26.56
N PHE A 21 11.45 12.59 -25.78
CA PHE A 21 11.08 13.19 -24.50
C PHE A 21 12.22 13.10 -23.48
N LEU A 22 12.90 11.95 -23.39
CA LEU A 22 14.07 11.79 -22.51
C LEU A 22 15.24 12.69 -22.92
N ALA A 23 15.41 12.96 -24.22
CA ALA A 23 16.41 13.90 -24.72
C ALA A 23 16.21 15.34 -24.21
N LEU A 24 14.99 15.71 -23.80
CA LEU A 24 14.67 17.01 -23.18
C LEU A 24 15.26 17.17 -21.77
N SER A 25 15.72 16.08 -21.15
CA SER A 25 16.21 16.07 -19.76
C SER A 25 17.59 15.41 -19.59
N THR A 26 18.27 15.06 -20.68
CA THR A 26 19.56 14.35 -20.67
C THR A 26 20.65 15.12 -21.41
N GLY A 27 21.91 14.70 -21.23
CA GLY A 27 23.07 15.36 -21.85
C GLY A 27 23.17 16.85 -21.48
N MET A 28 23.26 17.72 -22.48
CA MET A 28 23.30 19.17 -22.28
C MET A 28 21.98 19.77 -21.77
N ASN A 29 20.88 19.02 -21.87
CA ASN A 29 19.55 19.43 -21.44
C ASN A 29 19.23 19.00 -20.01
N LEU A 30 20.24 18.55 -19.23
CA LEU A 30 20.02 18.06 -17.87
C LEU A 30 19.27 19.10 -16.99
N ARG A 31 18.31 18.60 -16.22
CA ARG A 31 17.41 19.39 -15.35
C ARG A 31 17.41 18.84 -13.93
N TRP A 32 17.08 19.69 -12.95
CA TRP A 32 17.11 19.30 -11.53
C TRP A 32 16.14 18.17 -11.21
N GLU A 33 14.91 18.23 -11.73
CA GLU A 33 13.90 17.21 -11.52
C GLU A 33 14.31 15.84 -12.06
N PHE A 34 15.03 15.80 -13.18
CA PHE A 34 15.52 14.53 -13.74
C PHE A 34 16.67 13.96 -12.91
N MET A 35 17.62 14.79 -12.47
CA MET A 35 18.67 14.34 -11.55
C MET A 35 18.07 13.81 -10.24
N GLY A 36 17.10 14.52 -9.68
CA GLY A 36 16.42 14.12 -8.45
C GLY A 36 15.71 12.77 -8.58
N LEU A 37 15.08 12.53 -9.74
CA LEU A 37 14.46 11.25 -10.07
C LEU A 37 15.49 10.11 -10.12
N ILE A 38 16.61 10.30 -10.83
CA ILE A 38 17.66 9.29 -10.93
C ILE A 38 18.26 8.97 -9.56
N PHE A 39 18.53 9.98 -8.72
CA PHE A 39 18.99 9.75 -7.35
C PHE A 39 17.97 8.95 -6.54
N ALA A 40 16.69 9.32 -6.57
CA ALA A 40 15.65 8.58 -5.85
C ALA A 40 15.57 7.11 -6.30
N MET A 41 15.57 6.86 -7.61
CA MET A 41 15.57 5.51 -8.17
C MET A 41 16.82 4.73 -7.77
N ALA A 42 18.01 5.32 -7.81
CA ALA A 42 19.25 4.68 -7.41
C ALA A 42 19.24 4.29 -5.92
N GLY A 43 18.80 5.20 -5.05
CA GLY A 43 18.67 4.92 -3.62
C GLY A 43 17.66 3.82 -3.33
N ARG A 44 16.50 3.85 -4.00
CA ARG A 44 15.46 2.82 -3.88
C ARG A 44 15.96 1.46 -4.35
N THR A 45 16.62 1.41 -5.49
CA THR A 45 17.14 0.15 -6.04
C THR A 45 18.24 -0.40 -5.14
N ALA A 46 19.08 0.44 -4.51
CA ALA A 46 20.10 -0.03 -3.56
C ALA A 46 19.49 -0.65 -2.30
N MET A 47 18.33 -0.17 -1.86
CA MET A 47 17.58 -0.75 -0.74
C MET A 47 16.79 -2.01 -1.14
N ALA A 48 16.49 -2.17 -2.43
CA ALA A 48 15.82 -3.35 -2.96
C ALA A 48 16.82 -4.47 -3.26
N GLU A 49 16.48 -5.71 -2.93
CA GLU A 49 17.23 -6.87 -3.44
C GLU A 49 16.67 -7.30 -4.81
N PRO A 50 17.53 -7.42 -5.84
CA PRO A 50 17.08 -7.79 -7.18
C PRO A 50 16.65 -9.26 -7.26
N LEU A 51 15.59 -9.49 -8.05
CA LEU A 51 15.00 -10.81 -8.32
C LEU A 51 16.01 -11.82 -8.90
N ASP A 52 17.03 -11.34 -9.62
CA ASP A 52 18.00 -12.21 -10.29
C ASP A 52 19.35 -12.28 -9.53
N GLY A 53 19.43 -11.75 -8.30
CA GLY A 53 20.68 -11.68 -7.53
C GLY A 53 21.72 -10.70 -8.11
N ALA A 54 21.33 -9.88 -9.08
CA ALA A 54 22.19 -8.89 -9.72
C ALA A 54 22.52 -7.72 -8.77
N HIS A 55 23.57 -7.85 -7.96
CA HIS A 55 23.96 -6.79 -7.03
C HIS A 55 24.30 -5.48 -7.77
N ILE A 56 23.73 -4.37 -7.30
CA ILE A 56 24.16 -3.05 -7.74
C ILE A 56 25.62 -2.89 -7.34
N ALA A 57 26.47 -2.51 -8.30
CA ALA A 57 27.85 -2.13 -8.03
C ALA A 57 27.86 -0.85 -7.19
N LEU A 58 27.96 -1.01 -5.87
CA LEU A 58 28.07 0.11 -4.95
C LEU A 58 29.49 0.69 -4.98
N PRO A 59 29.64 2.01 -4.75
CA PRO A 59 30.95 2.60 -4.55
C PRO A 59 31.73 1.91 -3.42
N ARG A 60 33.06 1.80 -3.57
CA ARG A 60 33.92 1.17 -2.54
C ARG A 60 33.70 1.82 -1.18
N GLY A 61 33.47 0.98 -0.16
CA GLY A 61 33.25 1.42 1.22
C GLY A 61 31.84 1.97 1.50
N CYS A 62 30.90 1.91 0.55
CA CYS A 62 29.49 2.20 0.79
C CYS A 62 28.68 0.92 1.01
N THR A 63 27.86 0.92 2.04
CA THR A 63 26.78 -0.06 2.23
C THR A 63 25.55 0.39 1.44
N ALA A 64 24.61 -0.53 1.17
CA ALA A 64 23.32 -0.21 0.55
C ALA A 64 22.61 0.94 1.29
N LEU A 65 22.58 0.87 2.62
CA LEU A 65 21.97 1.88 3.48
C LEU A 65 22.66 3.25 3.36
N THR A 66 23.98 3.31 3.47
CA THR A 66 24.72 4.59 3.40
C THR A 66 24.67 5.19 2.01
N PHE A 67 24.66 4.37 0.95
CA PHE A 67 24.43 4.82 -0.41
C PHE A 67 23.01 5.40 -0.56
N ALA A 68 21.99 4.69 -0.10
CA ALA A 68 20.60 5.13 -0.19
C ALA A 68 20.37 6.45 0.54
N HIS A 69 20.96 6.65 1.74
CA HIS A 69 20.87 7.93 2.45
C HIS A 69 21.46 9.09 1.64
N ARG A 70 22.65 8.90 1.06
CA ARG A 70 23.26 9.93 0.19
C ARG A 70 22.40 10.23 -1.03
N MET A 71 21.80 9.20 -1.64
CA MET A 71 20.88 9.38 -2.76
C MET A 71 19.62 10.16 -2.35
N THR A 72 19.08 9.93 -1.15
CA THR A 72 17.98 10.72 -0.58
C THR A 72 18.37 12.19 -0.42
N GLU A 73 19.54 12.47 0.14
CA GLU A 73 20.05 13.84 0.29
C GLU A 73 20.19 14.54 -1.07
N CYS A 74 20.80 13.87 -2.05
CA CYS A 74 20.94 14.40 -3.41
C CYS A 74 19.58 14.64 -4.08
N SER A 75 18.63 13.71 -3.94
CA SER A 75 17.28 13.85 -4.47
C SER A 75 16.53 15.04 -3.83
N ASN A 76 16.60 15.18 -2.50
CA ASN A 76 15.99 16.30 -1.77
C ASN A 76 16.61 17.66 -2.14
N ALA A 77 17.94 17.71 -2.36
CA ALA A 77 18.61 18.91 -2.84
C ALA A 77 18.10 19.30 -4.24
N CYS A 78 17.98 18.33 -5.14
CA CYS A 78 17.44 18.55 -6.49
C CYS A 78 15.97 19.05 -6.45
N ILE A 79 15.13 18.45 -5.61
CA ILE A 79 13.74 18.89 -5.40
C ILE A 79 13.69 20.34 -4.90
N SER A 80 14.55 20.68 -3.93
CA SER A 80 14.62 22.04 -3.37
C SER A 80 15.06 23.07 -4.42
N LEU A 81 16.06 22.72 -5.24
CA LEU A 81 16.55 23.57 -6.33
C LEU A 81 15.50 23.72 -7.46
N ASN A 82 14.75 22.66 -7.77
CA ASN A 82 13.64 22.74 -8.73
C ASN A 82 12.55 23.71 -8.25
N ARG A 83 12.16 23.64 -6.97
CA ARG A 83 11.15 24.52 -6.38
C ARG A 83 11.51 26.00 -6.47
N GLN A 84 12.79 26.33 -6.33
CA GLN A 84 13.25 27.72 -6.48
C GLN A 84 13.02 28.27 -7.91
N GLN A 85 12.87 27.39 -8.91
CA GLN A 85 12.58 27.79 -10.28
C GLN A 85 11.08 27.91 -10.58
N ALA A 86 10.20 27.52 -9.63
CA ALA A 86 8.74 27.54 -9.75
C ALA A 86 8.18 26.81 -10.99
N THR A 87 8.91 25.83 -11.51
CA THR A 87 8.47 25.00 -12.64
C THR A 87 8.03 23.62 -12.17
N SER A 88 6.80 23.27 -12.53
CA SER A 88 6.24 21.94 -12.30
C SER A 88 6.12 21.21 -13.64
N SER A 89 6.42 19.91 -13.63
CA SER A 89 6.53 19.09 -14.83
C SER A 89 6.23 17.62 -14.53
N ASP A 90 5.96 16.84 -15.57
CA ASP A 90 5.78 15.38 -15.46
C ASP A 90 6.94 14.71 -14.72
N VAL A 91 8.18 15.07 -15.08
CA VAL A 91 9.40 14.51 -14.48
C VAL A 91 9.53 14.91 -13.01
N PHE A 92 9.08 16.11 -12.64
CA PHE A 92 9.08 16.54 -11.24
C PHE A 92 8.09 15.72 -10.38
N ILE A 93 6.90 15.42 -10.91
CA ILE A 93 5.95 14.53 -10.23
C ILE A 93 6.54 13.12 -10.10
N TRP A 94 7.20 12.59 -11.13
CA TRP A 94 7.88 11.30 -11.05
C TRP A 94 9.00 11.31 -10.00
N CYS A 95 9.79 12.39 -9.94
CA CYS A 95 10.81 12.59 -8.92
C CYS A 95 10.22 12.57 -7.51
N LEU A 96 9.12 13.29 -7.26
CA LEU A 96 8.45 13.32 -5.96
C LEU A 96 7.89 11.95 -5.58
N TYR A 97 7.31 11.23 -6.54
CA TYR A 97 6.81 9.87 -6.34
C TYR A 97 7.95 8.89 -5.98
N GLU A 98 9.02 8.83 -6.76
CA GLU A 98 10.14 7.93 -6.45
C GLU A 98 10.85 8.30 -5.13
N ASN A 99 10.97 9.60 -4.84
CA ASN A 99 11.50 10.08 -3.57
C ASN A 99 10.60 9.66 -2.40
N LEU A 100 9.26 9.73 -2.55
CA LEU A 100 8.32 9.25 -1.54
C LEU A 100 8.55 7.77 -1.21
N ILE A 101 8.68 6.92 -2.24
CA ILE A 101 8.95 5.49 -2.03
C ILE A 101 10.30 5.26 -1.35
N LEU A 102 11.33 6.03 -1.70
CA LEU A 102 12.62 5.93 -1.04
C LEU A 102 12.51 6.32 0.45
N LEU A 103 11.76 7.37 0.77
CA LEU A 103 11.55 7.80 2.15
C LEU A 103 10.77 6.78 2.97
N THR A 104 9.78 6.08 2.39
CA THR A 104 9.05 5.02 3.11
C THR A 104 9.99 3.88 3.49
N LEU A 105 10.90 3.48 2.60
CA LEU A 105 11.88 2.42 2.87
C LEU A 105 12.88 2.82 3.97
N GLN A 106 13.32 4.08 3.98
CA GLN A 106 14.36 4.55 4.92
C GLN A 106 13.83 4.95 6.29
N HIS A 107 12.66 5.58 6.35
CA HIS A 107 12.15 6.19 7.57
C HIS A 107 10.88 5.55 8.10
N GLY A 108 10.27 4.65 7.33
CA GLY A 108 9.02 4.01 7.67
C GLY A 108 7.83 4.91 7.43
N GLU A 109 6.66 4.28 7.34
CA GLU A 109 5.41 4.92 6.91
C GLU A 109 4.83 5.88 7.97
N SER A 110 5.26 5.77 9.23
CA SER A 110 4.90 6.69 10.32
C SER A 110 5.70 8.00 10.29
N SER A 111 6.77 8.08 9.50
CA SER A 111 7.67 9.23 9.50
C SER A 111 7.02 10.51 8.97
N HIS A 112 7.26 11.62 9.65
CA HIS A 112 6.82 12.95 9.18
C HIS A 112 7.29 13.24 7.75
N PHE A 113 8.51 12.83 7.38
CA PHE A 113 9.07 13.08 6.04
C PHE A 113 8.24 12.43 4.93
N VAL A 114 7.72 11.21 5.17
CA VAL A 114 6.84 10.49 4.24
C VAL A 114 5.54 11.27 4.05
N TRP A 115 4.90 11.66 5.15
CA TRP A 115 3.63 12.38 5.11
C TRP A 115 3.72 13.77 4.49
N GLN A 116 4.83 14.47 4.72
CA GLN A 116 5.13 15.75 4.08
C GLN A 116 5.32 15.57 2.57
N ARG A 117 6.14 14.59 2.16
CA ARG A 117 6.38 14.32 0.73
C ARG A 117 5.12 13.86 0.00
N LEU A 118 4.25 13.07 0.63
CA LEU A 118 2.94 12.73 0.09
C LEU A 118 2.06 13.97 -0.11
N GLY A 119 2.09 14.91 0.85
CA GLY A 119 1.42 16.20 0.72
C GLY A 119 1.90 16.98 -0.51
N ASP A 120 3.22 17.11 -0.66
CA ASP A 120 3.84 17.76 -1.81
C ASP A 120 3.42 17.11 -3.15
N LEU A 121 3.49 15.78 -3.21
CA LEU A 121 3.12 15.01 -4.39
C LEU A 121 1.65 15.21 -4.75
N SER A 122 0.76 15.18 -3.76
CA SER A 122 -0.67 15.40 -3.98
C SER A 122 -0.96 16.80 -4.53
N ALA A 123 -0.28 17.83 -4.01
CA ALA A 123 -0.43 19.20 -4.48
C ALA A 123 0.01 19.36 -5.95
N GLU A 124 1.15 18.77 -6.32
CA GLU A 124 1.64 18.81 -7.71
C GLU A 124 0.74 18.03 -8.67
N ILE A 125 0.21 16.87 -8.26
CA ILE A 125 -0.77 16.10 -9.04
C ILE A 125 -2.03 16.93 -9.33
N PHE A 126 -2.53 17.68 -8.34
CA PHE A 126 -3.68 18.55 -8.52
C PHE A 126 -3.34 19.75 -9.42
N ALA A 127 -2.21 20.41 -9.17
CA ALA A 127 -1.76 21.56 -9.94
C ALA A 127 -1.57 21.23 -11.44
N GLN A 128 -1.08 20.04 -11.76
CA GLN A 128 -0.90 19.57 -13.14
C GLN A 128 -2.13 18.90 -13.75
N GLY A 129 -3.25 18.81 -13.03
CA GLY A 129 -4.49 18.22 -13.55
C GLY A 129 -4.45 16.70 -13.73
N PHE A 130 -3.50 15.99 -13.11
CA PHE A 130 -3.35 14.53 -13.27
C PHE A 130 -4.52 13.74 -12.70
N HIS A 131 -5.36 14.39 -11.90
CA HIS A 131 -6.58 13.85 -11.29
C HIS A 131 -7.80 13.87 -12.23
N GLN A 132 -7.73 14.50 -13.41
CA GLN A 132 -8.88 14.66 -14.33
C GLN A 132 -8.64 14.13 -15.77
N ILE A 133 -7.82 13.10 -15.94
CA ILE A 133 -7.46 12.54 -17.25
C ILE A 133 -8.54 11.55 -17.73
N CYS A 134 -9.62 12.09 -18.30
CA CYS A 134 -10.74 11.31 -18.84
C CYS A 134 -10.52 10.79 -20.26
N GLU A 135 -9.81 11.56 -21.08
CA GLU A 135 -9.54 11.29 -22.50
C GLU A 135 -8.05 11.51 -22.77
N SER A 136 -7.53 10.90 -23.85
CA SER A 136 -6.17 11.18 -24.29
C SER A 136 -6.16 12.59 -24.88
N PRO A 137 -5.47 13.57 -24.26
CA PRO A 137 -5.40 14.91 -24.80
C PRO A 137 -4.78 14.85 -26.20
N SER A 138 -5.43 15.48 -27.19
CA SER A 138 -5.03 15.40 -28.60
C SER A 138 -3.60 15.91 -28.88
N ASN A 139 -3.03 16.63 -27.92
CA ASN A 139 -1.72 17.27 -27.97
C ASN A 139 -0.59 16.47 -27.30
N LEU A 140 -0.87 15.38 -26.59
CA LEU A 140 0.15 14.62 -25.86
C LEU A 140 0.39 13.23 -26.48
N PRO A 141 1.64 12.75 -26.46
CA PRO A 141 1.95 11.39 -26.91
C PRO A 141 1.35 10.36 -25.96
N LEU A 142 0.95 9.20 -26.50
CA LEU A 142 0.23 8.17 -25.75
C LEU A 142 1.00 7.68 -24.52
N PHE A 143 2.32 7.45 -24.63
CA PHE A 143 3.14 6.98 -23.51
C PHE A 143 3.03 7.95 -22.33
N LEU A 144 3.06 9.26 -22.57
CA LEU A 144 3.00 10.27 -21.52
C LEU A 144 1.62 10.29 -20.85
N VAL A 145 0.54 10.18 -21.63
CA VAL A 145 -0.83 10.07 -21.10
C VAL A 145 -0.96 8.85 -20.19
N GLN A 146 -0.43 7.69 -20.61
CA GLN A 146 -0.44 6.49 -19.79
C GLN A 146 0.43 6.64 -18.54
N SER A 147 1.61 7.24 -18.64
CA SER A 147 2.49 7.52 -17.49
C SER A 147 1.82 8.44 -16.47
N ARG A 148 1.09 9.47 -16.91
CA ARG A 148 0.32 10.36 -16.01
C ARG A 148 -0.77 9.60 -15.27
N LYS A 149 -1.54 8.75 -15.97
CA LYS A 149 -2.55 7.88 -15.35
C LYS A 149 -1.91 6.92 -14.34
N LYS A 150 -0.78 6.31 -14.71
CA LYS A 150 -0.04 5.38 -13.85
C LYS A 150 0.42 6.05 -12.55
N VAL A 151 1.10 7.20 -12.64
CA VAL A 151 1.60 7.90 -11.43
C VAL A 151 0.46 8.45 -10.57
N PHE A 152 -0.64 8.92 -11.18
CA PHE A 152 -1.83 9.33 -10.43
C PHE A 152 -2.40 8.16 -9.61
N HIS A 153 -2.68 7.02 -10.26
CA HIS A 153 -3.27 5.86 -9.58
C HIS A 153 -2.33 5.22 -8.56
N ALA A 154 -1.03 5.21 -8.82
CA ALA A 154 -0.02 4.77 -7.87
C ALA A 154 0.02 5.68 -6.62
N SER A 155 0.04 6.99 -6.80
CA SER A 155 0.00 7.97 -5.70
C SER A 155 -1.30 7.90 -4.92
N TYR A 156 -2.43 7.76 -5.63
CA TYR A 156 -3.75 7.55 -5.05
C TYR A 156 -3.76 6.29 -4.16
N THR A 157 -3.15 5.20 -4.59
CA THR A 157 -3.05 3.96 -3.80
C THR A 157 -2.24 4.16 -2.51
N ILE A 158 -1.08 4.80 -2.60
CA ILE A 158 -0.22 5.07 -1.42
C ILE A 158 -0.97 5.91 -0.39
N ASP A 159 -1.64 6.96 -0.85
CA ASP A 159 -2.48 7.81 -0.01
C ASP A 159 -3.53 6.98 0.75
N LYS A 160 -4.21 6.02 0.10
CA LYS A 160 -5.27 5.22 0.74
C LYS A 160 -4.71 4.19 1.69
N ASN A 161 -3.57 3.58 1.35
CA ASN A 161 -2.90 2.64 2.23
C ASN A 161 -2.48 3.33 3.53
N LEU A 162 -1.78 4.46 3.44
CA LEU A 162 -1.34 5.23 4.60
C LEU A 162 -2.53 5.78 5.40
N ALA A 163 -3.53 6.36 4.74
CA ALA A 163 -4.75 6.86 5.38
C ALA A 163 -5.47 5.75 6.16
N THR A 164 -5.60 4.56 5.57
CA THR A 164 -6.27 3.42 6.21
C THR A 164 -5.46 2.88 7.38
N PHE A 165 -4.15 2.69 7.20
CA PHE A 165 -3.29 2.10 8.23
C PHE A 165 -3.23 2.98 9.49
N PHE A 166 -3.12 4.30 9.30
CA PHE A 166 -3.06 5.27 10.40
C PHE A 166 -4.41 5.83 10.83
N GLY A 167 -5.52 5.42 10.20
CA GLY A 167 -6.87 5.93 10.52
C GLY A 167 -7.01 7.44 10.30
N ARG A 168 -6.39 7.99 9.25
CA ARG A 168 -6.39 9.41 8.90
C ARG A 168 -7.22 9.66 7.65
N PRO A 169 -7.81 10.85 7.45
CA PRO A 169 -8.42 11.20 6.17
C PRO A 169 -7.41 11.12 5.01
N PRO A 170 -7.81 10.61 3.83
CA PRO A 170 -6.95 10.59 2.65
C PRO A 170 -6.79 12.01 2.08
N ARG A 171 -5.62 12.31 1.49
CA ARG A 171 -5.31 13.61 0.88
C ARG A 171 -5.91 13.76 -0.52
N ILE A 172 -6.00 12.67 -1.27
CA ILE A 172 -6.48 12.67 -2.66
C ILE A 172 -7.92 12.13 -2.70
N ALA A 173 -8.91 12.93 -2.33
CA ALA A 173 -10.30 12.46 -2.30
C ALA A 173 -10.80 12.04 -3.71
N ALA A 174 -11.34 10.82 -3.84
CA ALA A 174 -11.85 10.29 -5.11
C ALA A 174 -12.97 11.15 -5.70
N TYR A 175 -13.73 11.85 -4.85
CA TYR A 175 -14.83 12.71 -5.28
C TYR A 175 -14.41 13.77 -6.32
N TYR A 176 -13.18 14.28 -6.24
CA TYR A 176 -12.67 15.29 -7.17
C TYR A 176 -11.87 14.68 -8.34
N CYS A 177 -11.75 13.35 -8.40
CA CYS A 177 -10.90 12.67 -9.36
C CYS A 177 -11.73 11.98 -10.44
N SER A 178 -11.38 12.18 -11.71
CA SER A 178 -12.02 11.57 -12.88
C SER A 178 -11.05 10.86 -13.81
N THR A 179 -9.76 10.77 -13.45
CA THR A 179 -8.74 10.04 -14.22
C THR A 179 -9.10 8.56 -14.41
N LYS A 180 -9.26 8.15 -15.68
CA LYS A 180 -9.51 6.74 -16.04
C LYS A 180 -8.29 5.87 -15.73
N LEU A 181 -8.53 4.58 -15.49
CA LEU A 181 -7.48 3.58 -15.36
C LEU A 181 -6.56 3.57 -16.60
N PRO A 182 -5.25 3.31 -16.44
CA PRO A 182 -4.34 3.16 -17.57
C PRO A 182 -4.70 1.92 -18.39
N PHE A 183 -4.33 1.90 -19.67
CA PHE A 183 -4.42 0.68 -20.48
C PHE A 183 -3.49 -0.37 -19.90
N ASP A 184 -3.97 -1.61 -19.88
CA ASP A 184 -3.23 -2.74 -19.35
C ASP A 184 -2.22 -3.27 -20.38
N ILE A 185 -1.16 -2.51 -20.59
CA ILE A 185 -0.19 -2.72 -21.66
C ILE A 185 1.23 -2.76 -21.10
N ASP A 186 2.09 -3.54 -21.75
CA ASP A 186 3.52 -3.56 -21.50
C ASP A 186 4.17 -2.18 -21.75
N ASP A 187 5.13 -1.80 -20.91
CA ASP A 187 5.83 -0.52 -21.04
C ASP A 187 6.71 -0.47 -22.30
N SER A 188 7.28 -1.59 -22.75
CA SER A 188 8.08 -1.64 -23.98
C SER A 188 7.29 -1.17 -25.21
N ILE A 189 6.03 -1.57 -25.31
CA ILE A 189 5.13 -1.15 -26.40
C ILE A 189 4.92 0.38 -26.39
N LEU A 190 4.74 0.96 -25.20
CA LEU A 190 4.59 2.41 -25.05
C LEU A 190 5.88 3.17 -25.40
N LEU A 191 7.05 2.60 -25.07
CA LEU A 191 8.35 3.24 -25.26
C LEU A 191 8.86 3.14 -26.70
N GLU A 192 8.63 2.00 -27.37
CA GLU A 192 9.03 1.76 -28.76
C GLU A 192 8.15 2.50 -29.77
N GLY A 193 6.98 3.01 -29.33
CA GLY A 193 6.03 3.70 -30.20
C GLY A 193 5.38 2.78 -31.23
N SER A 194 5.36 1.47 -30.97
CA SER A 194 4.68 0.50 -31.82
C SER A 194 3.17 0.79 -31.85
N HIS A 195 2.51 0.37 -32.93
CA HIS A 195 1.10 0.69 -33.15
C HIS A 195 0.23 0.13 -32.02
N PHE A 196 -0.34 1.03 -31.21
CA PHE A 196 -1.40 0.71 -30.27
C PHE A 196 -2.57 0.10 -31.05
N HIS A 197 -2.86 -1.18 -30.79
CA HIS A 197 -4.01 -1.86 -31.36
C HIS A 197 -5.14 -1.92 -30.34
N PRO A 198 -6.24 -1.15 -30.51
CA PRO A 198 -7.36 -1.16 -29.57
C PRO A 198 -7.99 -2.55 -29.38
N SER A 199 -7.83 -3.46 -30.35
CA SER A 199 -8.28 -4.84 -30.30
C SER A 199 -7.49 -5.74 -29.35
N ALA A 200 -6.38 -5.27 -28.76
CA ALA A 200 -5.58 -6.03 -27.81
C ALA A 200 -6.18 -6.01 -26.38
N PHE A 201 -7.29 -5.30 -26.18
CA PHE A 201 -7.91 -5.12 -24.87
C PHE A 201 -9.39 -5.45 -24.90
N ASN A 202 -9.90 -5.95 -23.77
CA ASN A 202 -11.34 -6.10 -23.58
C ASN A 202 -12.04 -4.74 -23.35
N SER A 203 -13.36 -4.76 -23.20
CA SER A 203 -14.19 -3.56 -22.99
C SER A 203 -13.79 -2.72 -21.77
N ASN A 204 -13.11 -3.33 -20.80
CA ASN A 204 -12.62 -2.68 -19.59
C ASN A 204 -11.13 -2.30 -19.66
N ALA A 205 -10.49 -2.40 -20.83
CA ALA A 205 -9.08 -2.09 -21.06
C ALA A 205 -8.08 -3.01 -20.33
N TRP A 206 -8.48 -4.25 -20.00
CA TRP A 206 -7.53 -5.29 -19.55
C TRP A 206 -6.87 -5.98 -20.74
N ASN A 207 -5.66 -6.49 -20.55
CA ASN A 207 -5.01 -7.35 -21.52
C ASN A 207 -5.77 -8.67 -21.66
N GLU A 208 -5.68 -9.29 -22.84
CA GLU A 208 -6.28 -10.60 -23.10
C GLU A 208 -5.29 -11.78 -22.93
N ASP A 209 -3.99 -11.50 -22.80
CA ASP A 209 -2.95 -12.53 -22.69
C ASP A 209 -2.73 -13.04 -21.25
N GLY A 210 -3.43 -12.46 -20.28
CA GLY A 210 -3.43 -12.84 -18.87
C GLY A 210 -2.12 -12.54 -18.15
N ARG A 211 -1.25 -11.69 -18.71
CA ARG A 211 0.05 -11.37 -18.12
C ARG A 211 -0.04 -10.24 -17.09
N PHE A 212 0.92 -10.23 -16.18
CA PHE A 212 1.11 -9.14 -15.23
C PHE A 212 2.09 -8.11 -15.80
N TYR A 213 1.57 -6.94 -16.17
CA TYR A 213 2.34 -5.74 -16.49
C TYR A 213 2.34 -4.75 -15.31
N SER A 214 3.22 -3.74 -15.38
CA SER A 214 3.20 -2.61 -14.44
C SER A 214 1.82 -1.95 -14.38
N ALA A 215 1.15 -1.84 -15.53
CA ALA A 215 -0.20 -1.31 -15.65
C ALA A 215 -1.23 -2.20 -14.96
N THR A 216 -1.15 -3.52 -15.13
CA THR A 216 -2.04 -4.50 -14.48
C THR A 216 -2.05 -4.27 -12.98
N TRP A 217 -0.86 -4.15 -12.39
CA TRP A 217 -0.70 -3.96 -10.96
C TRP A 217 -1.30 -2.64 -10.46
N ILE A 218 -1.04 -1.54 -11.18
CA ILE A 218 -1.60 -0.22 -10.85
C ILE A 218 -3.13 -0.22 -10.95
N ARG A 219 -3.70 -0.91 -11.95
CA ARG A 219 -5.15 -1.01 -12.15
C ARG A 219 -5.82 -1.70 -10.97
N ILE A 220 -5.33 -2.87 -10.58
CA ILE A 220 -5.88 -3.64 -9.46
C ILE A 220 -5.80 -2.85 -8.16
N ARG A 221 -4.63 -2.28 -7.86
CA ARG A 221 -4.43 -1.44 -6.68
C ARG A 221 -5.35 -0.24 -6.61
N SER A 222 -5.60 0.41 -7.75
CA SER A 222 -6.54 1.53 -7.84
C SER A 222 -7.98 1.08 -7.57
N ILE A 223 -8.43 -0.02 -8.17
CA ILE A 223 -9.77 -0.59 -7.94
C ILE A 223 -9.97 -0.89 -6.45
N ASN A 224 -9.00 -1.58 -5.83
CA ASN A 224 -9.03 -1.86 -4.39
C ASN A 224 -9.02 -0.58 -3.55
N SER A 225 -8.25 0.44 -3.95
CA SER A 225 -8.14 1.71 -3.22
C SER A 225 -9.43 2.52 -3.26
N GLN A 226 -10.21 2.45 -4.33
CA GLN A 226 -11.53 3.10 -4.39
C GLN A 226 -12.51 2.51 -3.37
N ILE A 227 -12.51 1.18 -3.22
CA ILE A 227 -13.29 0.51 -2.18
C ILE A 227 -12.75 0.88 -0.80
N LYS A 228 -11.43 0.89 -0.64
CA LYS A 228 -10.74 1.25 0.62
C LYS A 228 -11.12 2.64 1.10
N GLU A 229 -11.16 3.63 0.21
CA GLU A 229 -11.61 4.99 0.55
C GLU A 229 -13.07 5.02 1.03
N LYS A 230 -13.96 4.21 0.43
CA LYS A 230 -15.35 4.09 0.89
C LYS A 230 -15.49 3.40 2.24
N VAL A 231 -14.67 2.40 2.51
CA VAL A 231 -14.62 1.78 3.84
C VAL A 231 -14.08 2.77 4.87
N LEU A 232 -13.03 3.53 4.52
CA LEU A 232 -12.48 4.57 5.38
C LEU A 232 -13.48 5.70 5.64
N GLU A 233 -14.29 6.09 4.65
CA GLU A 233 -15.40 7.03 4.83
C GLU A 233 -16.38 6.54 5.91
N LEU A 234 -16.73 5.25 5.90
CA LEU A 234 -17.58 4.66 6.95
C LEU A 234 -16.92 4.68 8.33
N LEU A 235 -15.61 4.38 8.40
CA LEU A 235 -14.85 4.32 9.64
C LEU A 235 -14.62 5.69 10.29
N LEU A 236 -14.45 6.75 9.49
CA LEU A 236 -14.14 8.10 9.97
C LEU A 236 -15.37 9.00 10.14
N THR A 237 -16.48 8.67 9.48
CA THR A 237 -17.70 9.49 9.57
C THR A 237 -18.49 9.11 10.83
N PRO A 238 -19.02 10.09 11.59
CA PRO A 238 -19.92 9.82 12.70
C PRO A 238 -21.11 8.94 12.28
N SER A 239 -21.60 8.12 13.21
CA SER A 239 -22.77 7.29 12.95
C SER A 239 -23.99 8.15 12.61
N THR A 240 -24.67 7.82 11.51
CA THR A 240 -25.90 8.47 11.06
C THR A 240 -26.95 7.41 10.74
N ALA A 241 -28.22 7.79 10.66
CA ALA A 241 -29.31 6.87 10.30
C ALA A 241 -29.10 6.14 8.94
N THR A 242 -28.26 6.68 8.06
CA THR A 242 -28.00 6.12 6.72
C THR A 242 -26.78 5.19 6.64
N ILE A 243 -26.02 5.07 7.73
CA ILE A 243 -24.70 4.43 7.68
C ILE A 243 -24.79 2.92 7.39
N THR A 244 -25.85 2.24 7.83
CA THR A 244 -26.11 0.83 7.51
C THR A 244 -26.31 0.63 6.00
N SER A 245 -27.18 1.41 5.37
CA SER A 245 -27.42 1.33 3.92
C SER A 245 -26.16 1.68 3.12
N LYS A 246 -25.33 2.62 3.60
CA LYS A 246 -24.02 2.90 3.00
C LYS A 246 -23.09 1.69 3.12
N ALA A 247 -23.05 1.02 4.27
CA ALA A 247 -22.20 -0.15 4.49
C ALA A 247 -22.62 -1.34 3.61
N GLU A 248 -23.92 -1.56 3.39
CA GLU A 248 -24.45 -2.57 2.46
C GLU A 248 -24.06 -2.26 1.00
N LEU A 249 -24.16 -1.00 0.59
CA LEU A 249 -23.74 -0.56 -0.74
C LEU A 249 -22.23 -0.79 -0.95
N VAL A 250 -21.41 -0.43 0.05
CA VAL A 250 -19.96 -0.66 0.00
C VAL A 250 -19.63 -2.16 -0.02
N SER A 251 -20.39 -2.99 0.72
CA SER A 251 -20.26 -4.45 0.70
C SER A 251 -20.50 -5.03 -0.68
N THR A 252 -21.59 -4.62 -1.33
CA THR A 252 -21.95 -5.06 -2.68
C THR A 252 -20.87 -4.65 -3.68
N ARG A 253 -20.45 -3.38 -3.65
CA ARG A 253 -19.37 -2.88 -4.51
C ARG A 253 -18.05 -3.60 -4.31
N CYS A 254 -17.73 -4.01 -3.09
CA CYS A 254 -16.52 -4.78 -2.80
C CYS A 254 -16.55 -6.13 -3.52
N LEU A 255 -17.68 -6.83 -3.49
CA LEU A 255 -17.87 -8.10 -4.22
C LEU A 255 -17.82 -7.89 -5.74
N ASP A 256 -18.55 -6.90 -6.25
CA ASP A 256 -18.59 -6.61 -7.68
C ASP A 256 -17.19 -6.25 -8.21
N SER A 257 -16.41 -5.49 -7.44
CA SER A 257 -15.05 -5.09 -7.83
C SER A 257 -14.12 -6.27 -8.04
N TRP A 258 -14.28 -7.36 -7.27
CA TRP A 258 -13.48 -8.58 -7.42
C TRP A 258 -13.74 -9.27 -8.76
N GLU A 259 -15.00 -9.27 -9.21
CA GLU A 259 -15.39 -9.87 -10.49
C GLU A 259 -14.93 -9.04 -11.70
N THR A 260 -14.61 -7.75 -11.51
CA THR A 260 -14.01 -6.94 -12.58
C THR A 260 -12.55 -7.30 -12.88
N ILE A 261 -11.88 -8.02 -11.98
CA ILE A 261 -10.51 -8.48 -12.16
C ILE A 261 -10.53 -9.77 -12.97
N PRO A 262 -9.77 -9.86 -14.10
CA PRO A 262 -9.68 -11.06 -14.91
C PRO A 262 -9.37 -12.31 -14.09
N ALA A 263 -10.06 -13.42 -14.37
CA ALA A 263 -9.89 -14.68 -13.64
C ALA A 263 -8.45 -15.21 -13.69
N SER A 264 -7.72 -14.96 -14.79
CA SER A 264 -6.30 -15.29 -14.94
C SER A 264 -5.37 -14.59 -13.95
N LEU A 265 -5.79 -13.46 -13.38
CA LEU A 265 -5.03 -12.65 -12.42
C LEU A 265 -5.45 -12.89 -10.97
N ARG A 266 -6.55 -13.64 -10.75
CA ARG A 266 -7.05 -13.99 -9.43
C ARG A 266 -6.34 -15.24 -8.92
N TYR A 267 -5.86 -15.20 -7.67
CA TYR A 267 -5.23 -16.37 -7.08
C TYR A 267 -6.23 -17.51 -6.92
N ASP A 268 -5.90 -18.66 -7.52
CA ASP A 268 -6.62 -19.92 -7.37
C ASP A 268 -5.65 -20.99 -6.83
N ARG A 269 -6.02 -21.60 -5.70
CA ARG A 269 -5.23 -22.63 -5.02
C ARG A 269 -5.13 -23.90 -5.85
N ASP A 270 -6.16 -24.21 -6.63
CA ASP A 270 -6.26 -25.46 -7.40
C ASP A 270 -5.67 -25.31 -8.81
N CYS A 271 -5.17 -24.11 -9.16
CA CYS A 271 -4.60 -23.82 -10.47
C CYS A 271 -3.18 -24.40 -10.62
N PRO A 272 -2.94 -25.31 -11.60
CA PRO A 272 -1.64 -25.97 -11.78
C PRO A 272 -0.48 -25.00 -12.06
N THR A 273 -0.71 -23.88 -12.74
CA THR A 273 0.32 -22.87 -13.06
C THR A 273 0.68 -21.95 -11.88
N LEU A 274 -0.16 -21.90 -10.83
CA LEU A 274 0.07 -21.14 -9.60
C LEU A 274 0.54 -22.03 -8.44
N SER A 275 0.48 -23.36 -8.62
CA SER A 275 0.88 -24.37 -7.65
C SER A 275 2.40 -24.49 -7.45
N THR A 276 3.22 -23.84 -8.29
CA THR A 276 4.64 -23.60 -8.02
C THR A 276 4.78 -22.30 -7.21
N PRO A 277 5.16 -22.36 -5.92
CA PRO A 277 5.17 -21.20 -5.00
C PRO A 277 6.27 -20.15 -5.30
N THR A 278 6.79 -20.09 -6.52
CA THR A 278 8.09 -19.47 -6.84
C THR A 278 8.02 -18.49 -8.01
N SER A 279 6.91 -18.41 -8.75
CA SER A 279 6.78 -17.45 -9.85
C SER A 279 6.37 -16.05 -9.35
N ALA A 280 6.89 -14.99 -10.00
CA ALA A 280 6.44 -13.62 -9.76
C ALA A 280 4.91 -13.45 -9.96
N CYS A 281 4.32 -14.24 -10.86
CA CYS A 281 2.87 -14.25 -11.09
C CYS A 281 2.08 -14.77 -9.87
N THR A 282 2.57 -15.83 -9.22
CA THR A 282 1.96 -16.35 -7.98
C THR A 282 2.02 -15.30 -6.86
N PHE A 283 3.16 -14.63 -6.71
CA PHE A 283 3.34 -13.53 -5.77
C PHE A 283 2.34 -12.40 -6.00
N LEU A 284 2.23 -11.93 -7.25
CA LEU A 284 1.33 -10.83 -7.59
C LEU A 284 -0.13 -11.24 -7.35
N SER A 285 -0.53 -12.43 -7.77
CA SER A 285 -1.89 -12.96 -7.57
C SER A 285 -2.26 -13.08 -6.07
N LEU A 286 -1.33 -13.52 -5.22
CA LEU A 286 -1.51 -13.54 -3.77
C LEU A 286 -1.70 -12.13 -3.21
N MET A 287 -0.95 -11.15 -3.70
CA MET A 287 -1.11 -9.76 -3.28
C MET A 287 -2.44 -9.15 -3.76
N VAL A 288 -2.91 -9.49 -4.95
CA VAL A 288 -4.27 -9.14 -5.43
C VAL A 288 -5.33 -9.65 -4.43
N LEU A 289 -5.22 -10.90 -4.01
CA LEU A 289 -6.13 -11.51 -3.04
C LEU A 289 -6.06 -10.82 -1.68
N VAL A 290 -4.85 -10.59 -1.14
CA VAL A 290 -4.67 -9.95 0.18
C VAL A 290 -5.22 -8.53 0.19
N GLU A 291 -5.00 -7.74 -0.86
CA GLU A 291 -5.55 -6.38 -0.96
C GLU A 291 -7.09 -6.38 -0.99
N HIS A 292 -7.70 -7.31 -1.71
CA HIS A 292 -9.16 -7.48 -1.72
C HIS A 292 -9.69 -7.90 -0.32
N LEU A 293 -9.06 -8.91 0.28
CA LEU A 293 -9.45 -9.39 1.61
C LEU A 293 -9.29 -8.30 2.68
N GLN A 294 -8.32 -7.39 2.55
CA GLN A 294 -8.18 -6.27 3.48
C GLN A 294 -9.41 -5.36 3.48
N ASN A 295 -9.99 -5.07 2.31
CA ASN A 295 -11.23 -4.30 2.20
C ASN A 295 -12.40 -5.04 2.88
N VAL A 296 -12.50 -6.36 2.66
CA VAL A 296 -13.51 -7.19 3.34
C VAL A 296 -13.30 -7.19 4.85
N PHE A 297 -12.05 -7.33 5.32
CA PHE A 297 -11.70 -7.30 6.74
C PHE A 297 -12.13 -5.99 7.39
N GLN A 298 -11.78 -4.84 6.81
CA GLN A 298 -12.14 -3.53 7.37
C GLN A 298 -13.65 -3.32 7.42
N LEU A 299 -14.37 -3.81 6.42
CA LEU A 299 -15.83 -3.72 6.37
C LEU A 299 -16.51 -4.64 7.40
N ARG A 300 -16.05 -5.90 7.52
CA ARG A 300 -16.53 -6.82 8.56
C ARG A 300 -16.24 -6.27 9.95
N ARG A 301 -15.06 -5.68 10.14
CA ARG A 301 -14.67 -5.01 11.37
C ARG A 301 -15.64 -3.90 11.73
N PHE A 302 -15.92 -3.00 10.79
CA PHE A 302 -16.89 -1.92 10.97
C PHE A 302 -18.29 -2.46 11.38
N LEU A 303 -18.78 -3.48 10.67
CA LEU A 303 -20.10 -4.08 10.92
C LEU A 303 -20.20 -4.87 12.24
N SER A 304 -19.06 -5.33 12.77
CA SER A 304 -18.99 -6.08 14.03
C SER A 304 -18.89 -5.21 15.29
N GLN A 305 -18.65 -3.90 15.14
CA GLN A 305 -18.53 -2.97 16.28
C GLN A 305 -19.92 -2.61 16.85
N GLY A 306 -19.96 -2.43 18.17
CA GLY A 306 -21.17 -2.46 19.02
C GLY A 306 -22.33 -1.50 18.73
N HIS A 307 -22.22 -0.62 17.72
CA HIS A 307 -23.36 0.19 17.25
C HIS A 307 -24.21 -0.54 16.19
N PHE A 308 -23.65 -1.56 15.55
CA PHE A 308 -24.29 -2.24 14.42
C PHE A 308 -24.62 -3.69 14.77
N GLU A 309 -23.68 -4.46 15.33
CA GLU A 309 -23.82 -5.92 15.54
C GLU A 309 -24.47 -6.66 14.35
N LEU A 310 -24.28 -6.12 13.13
CA LEU A 310 -24.94 -6.59 11.90
C LEU A 310 -24.20 -7.78 11.29
N ALA A 311 -22.93 -7.97 11.65
CA ALA A 311 -22.10 -9.07 11.19
C ALA A 311 -21.65 -9.95 12.37
N PRO A 312 -21.72 -11.29 12.25
CA PRO A 312 -21.21 -12.19 13.26
C PRO A 312 -19.71 -11.98 13.49
N ARG A 313 -19.26 -11.99 14.75
CA ARG A 313 -17.82 -11.94 15.12
C ARG A 313 -17.02 -13.02 14.39
N ASP A 314 -17.61 -14.20 14.22
CA ASP A 314 -17.03 -15.32 13.48
C ASP A 314 -16.66 -14.97 12.03
N SER A 315 -17.41 -14.08 11.37
CA SER A 315 -17.09 -13.65 10.00
C SER A 315 -15.84 -12.78 9.92
N LEU A 316 -15.54 -12.02 10.98
CA LEU A 316 -14.31 -11.24 11.11
C LEU A 316 -13.11 -12.16 11.42
N VAL A 317 -13.34 -13.20 12.23
CA VAL A 317 -12.34 -14.24 12.49
C VAL A 317 -11.99 -14.99 11.20
N ASP A 318 -12.98 -15.42 10.41
CA ASP A 318 -12.77 -16.13 9.14
C ASP A 318 -11.86 -15.34 8.18
N VAL A 319 -12.20 -14.07 7.91
CA VAL A 319 -11.39 -13.25 7.01
C VAL A 319 -9.99 -12.99 7.57
N SER A 320 -9.83 -12.84 8.89
CA SER A 320 -8.52 -12.68 9.54
C SER A 320 -7.63 -13.91 9.34
N VAL A 321 -8.21 -15.12 9.49
CA VAL A 321 -7.51 -16.39 9.26
C VAL A 321 -7.11 -16.54 7.80
N ARG A 322 -8.01 -16.18 6.86
CA ARG A 322 -7.73 -16.20 5.43
C ARG A 322 -6.57 -15.28 5.06
N ILE A 323 -6.55 -14.06 5.58
CA ILE A 323 -5.44 -13.12 5.35
C ILE A 323 -4.13 -13.67 5.91
N ILE A 324 -4.08 -14.08 7.19
CA ILE A 324 -2.84 -14.60 7.79
C ILE A 324 -2.35 -15.86 7.08
N THR A 325 -3.25 -16.76 6.70
CA THR A 325 -2.88 -17.98 5.95
C THR A 325 -2.29 -17.62 4.59
N THR A 326 -2.89 -16.65 3.89
CA THR A 326 -2.39 -16.18 2.59
C THR A 326 -1.01 -15.52 2.74
N ILE A 327 -0.81 -14.70 3.76
CA ILE A 327 0.48 -14.08 4.08
C ILE A 327 1.51 -15.13 4.50
N THR A 328 1.11 -16.18 5.22
CA THR A 328 2.03 -17.26 5.60
C THR A 328 2.51 -18.04 4.37
N VAL A 329 1.64 -18.27 3.39
CA VAL A 329 2.03 -18.86 2.09
C VAL A 329 2.99 -17.91 1.36
N PHE A 330 2.69 -16.60 1.39
CA PHE A 330 3.55 -15.56 0.85
C PHE A 330 4.95 -15.56 1.49
N THR A 331 5.05 -15.53 2.82
CA THR A 331 6.34 -15.47 3.50
C THR A 331 7.14 -16.75 3.30
N ALA A 332 6.49 -17.91 3.35
CA ALA A 332 7.14 -19.19 3.05
C ALA A 332 7.65 -19.28 1.60
N ALA A 333 6.91 -18.73 0.64
CA ALA A 333 7.35 -18.61 -0.76
C ALA A 333 8.57 -17.68 -0.87
N VAL A 334 8.52 -16.50 -0.26
CA VAL A 334 9.62 -15.52 -0.27
C VAL A 334 10.89 -16.10 0.37
N THR A 335 10.80 -16.77 1.52
CA THR A 335 11.95 -17.38 2.21
C THR A 335 12.62 -18.47 1.39
N LYS A 336 11.86 -19.25 0.62
CA LYS A 336 12.41 -20.33 -0.23
C LYS A 336 13.10 -19.81 -1.49
N VAL A 337 12.76 -18.60 -1.91
CA VAL A 337 13.14 -18.09 -3.23
C VAL A 337 14.32 -17.12 -3.14
N ALA A 338 14.71 -16.62 -1.95
CA ALA A 338 15.87 -15.73 -1.74
C ALA A 338 15.94 -14.50 -2.68
N GLN A 339 14.88 -14.24 -3.43
CA GLN A 339 14.88 -13.37 -4.62
C GLN A 339 13.71 -12.38 -4.59
N MET A 340 12.78 -12.45 -3.64
CA MET A 340 11.62 -11.55 -3.63
C MET A 340 11.82 -10.42 -2.62
N HIS A 341 11.77 -9.18 -3.13
CA HIS A 341 11.76 -7.87 -2.46
C HIS A 341 11.80 -7.88 -0.93
N LYS A 342 12.89 -7.30 -0.41
CA LYS A 342 13.22 -7.12 1.01
C LYS A 342 12.29 -6.24 1.86
N ASP A 343 11.10 -5.90 1.39
CA ASP A 343 10.15 -5.11 2.18
C ASP A 343 8.86 -5.90 2.51
N PRO A 344 8.95 -7.01 3.27
CA PRO A 344 7.78 -7.68 3.82
C PRO A 344 7.22 -6.92 5.04
N THR A 345 7.92 -5.91 5.58
CA THR A 345 7.52 -5.25 6.82
C THR A 345 6.21 -4.51 6.65
N TRP A 346 6.03 -3.73 5.57
CA TRP A 346 4.74 -3.07 5.31
C TRP A 346 3.62 -4.08 5.09
N ILE A 347 3.87 -5.24 4.44
CA ILE A 347 2.86 -6.29 4.20
C ILE A 347 2.39 -6.86 5.54
N LEU A 348 3.33 -7.22 6.41
CA LEU A 348 2.99 -7.73 7.74
C LEU A 348 2.24 -6.69 8.56
N LEU A 349 2.72 -5.45 8.58
CA LEU A 349 2.09 -4.35 9.33
C LEU A 349 0.68 -4.05 8.81
N HIS A 350 0.47 -3.96 7.50
CA HIS A 350 -0.82 -3.57 6.92
C HIS A 350 -1.86 -4.69 6.96
N PHE A 351 -1.43 -5.94 6.82
CA PHE A 351 -2.34 -7.06 6.58
C PHE A 351 -2.31 -8.10 7.69
N ALA A 352 -1.13 -8.53 8.16
CA ALA A 352 -1.02 -9.60 9.14
C ALA A 352 -1.32 -9.11 10.57
N VAL A 353 -0.73 -7.99 10.98
CA VAL A 353 -0.83 -7.47 12.34
C VAL A 353 -2.28 -7.15 12.76
N PRO A 354 -3.09 -6.44 11.96
CA PRO A 354 -4.50 -6.18 12.32
C PRO A 354 -5.31 -7.48 12.48
N CYS A 355 -5.06 -8.46 11.62
CA CYS A 355 -5.71 -9.77 11.69
C CYS A 355 -5.27 -10.55 12.93
N ALA A 356 -3.97 -10.53 13.24
CA ALA A 356 -3.43 -11.19 14.43
C ALA A 356 -3.97 -10.55 15.71
N GLY A 357 -4.15 -9.23 15.74
CA GLY A 357 -4.78 -8.52 16.85
C GLY A 357 -6.23 -8.96 17.07
N VAL A 358 -7.02 -9.08 16.01
CA VAL A 358 -8.39 -9.64 16.09
C VAL A 358 -8.38 -11.06 16.65
N LEU A 359 -7.48 -11.92 16.14
CA LEU A 359 -7.37 -13.29 16.62
C LEU A 359 -6.94 -13.38 18.08
N ALA A 360 -6.00 -12.54 18.51
CA ALA A 360 -5.51 -12.48 19.89
C ALA A 360 -6.62 -12.04 20.85
N ASN A 361 -7.42 -11.05 20.44
CA ASN A 361 -8.58 -10.61 21.20
C ASN A 361 -9.68 -11.64 21.28
N GLU A 362 -9.97 -12.33 20.18
CA GLU A 362 -10.97 -13.38 20.17
C GLU A 362 -10.54 -14.55 21.06
N LEU A 363 -9.26 -14.92 21.00
CA LEU A 363 -8.63 -15.91 21.87
C LEU A 363 -8.78 -15.53 23.34
N ARG A 364 -8.50 -14.26 23.69
CA ARG A 364 -8.67 -13.70 25.04
C ARG A 364 -10.14 -13.73 25.48
N SER A 365 -11.05 -13.17 24.68
CA SER A 365 -12.46 -13.05 25.01
C SER A 365 -13.14 -14.42 25.17
N ARG A 366 -12.89 -15.38 24.27
CA ARG A 366 -13.47 -16.72 24.37
C ARG A 366 -12.90 -17.51 25.54
N THR A 367 -11.62 -17.33 25.85
CA THR A 367 -11.00 -17.97 27.04
C THR A 367 -11.63 -17.44 28.33
N GLN A 368 -11.84 -16.13 28.43
CA GLN A 368 -12.49 -15.51 29.60
C GLN A 368 -13.98 -15.91 29.72
N ARG A 369 -14.72 -15.90 28.61
CA ARG A 369 -16.17 -16.19 28.58
C ARG A 369 -16.52 -17.68 28.50
N ARG A 370 -15.52 -18.55 28.29
CA ARG A 370 -15.69 -19.99 28.03
C ARG A 370 -16.63 -20.27 26.86
N GLU A 371 -16.56 -19.44 25.82
CA GLU A 371 -17.34 -19.63 24.61
C GLU A 371 -16.67 -20.67 23.70
N PRO A 372 -17.46 -21.54 23.03
CA PRO A 372 -16.91 -22.48 22.05
C PRO A 372 -16.31 -21.72 20.87
N TYR A 373 -15.31 -22.29 20.21
CA TYR A 373 -14.72 -21.70 18.98
C TYR A 373 -15.58 -22.04 17.75
N PRO A 374 -15.51 -21.25 16.67
CA PRO A 374 -16.22 -21.55 15.42
C PRO A 374 -15.74 -22.88 14.82
N PRO A 375 -16.59 -23.61 14.07
CA PRO A 375 -16.25 -24.95 13.59
C PRO A 375 -15.06 -24.99 12.62
N PHE A 376 -14.76 -23.87 11.95
CA PHE A 376 -13.67 -23.76 10.98
C PHE A 376 -12.31 -23.45 11.61
N ILE A 377 -12.24 -23.14 12.91
CA ILE A 377 -10.97 -22.82 13.58
C ILE A 377 -10.90 -23.29 15.02
N SER A 378 -9.77 -23.91 15.39
CA SER A 378 -9.48 -24.31 16.77
C SER A 378 -8.67 -23.26 17.55
N ARG A 379 -8.74 -23.32 18.88
CA ARG A 379 -7.85 -22.55 19.78
C ARG A 379 -6.37 -22.70 19.42
N SER A 380 -5.93 -23.93 19.13
CA SER A 380 -4.52 -24.21 18.79
C SER A 380 -4.10 -23.59 17.46
N GLN A 381 -5.00 -23.55 16.47
CA GLN A 381 -4.74 -22.88 15.20
C GLN A 381 -4.58 -21.37 15.38
N ILE A 382 -5.43 -20.73 16.19
CA ILE A 382 -5.32 -19.30 16.50
C ILE A 382 -3.98 -18.98 17.16
N ILE A 383 -3.61 -19.73 18.21
CA ILE A 383 -2.31 -19.58 18.90
C ILE A 383 -1.17 -19.68 17.88
N ARG A 384 -1.18 -20.71 17.03
CA ARG A 384 -0.15 -20.91 16.01
C ARG A 384 -0.07 -19.73 15.03
N HIS A 385 -1.20 -19.22 14.55
CA HIS A 385 -1.23 -18.07 13.64
C HIS A 385 -0.61 -16.82 14.27
N ILE A 386 -0.93 -16.55 15.54
CA ILE A 386 -0.36 -15.43 16.30
C ILE A 386 1.14 -15.63 16.49
N SER A 387 1.58 -16.80 16.98
CA SER A 387 3.00 -17.11 17.21
C SER A 387 3.84 -17.02 15.94
N VAL A 388 3.34 -17.53 14.81
CA VAL A 388 4.04 -17.42 13.51
C VAL A 388 4.14 -15.95 13.09
N THR A 389 3.09 -15.16 13.30
CA THR A 389 3.11 -13.73 12.96
C THR A 389 4.14 -12.97 13.79
N ILE A 390 4.18 -13.21 15.11
CA ILE A 390 5.20 -12.64 16.02
C ILE A 390 6.61 -12.99 15.54
N SER A 391 6.88 -14.29 15.39
CA SER A 391 8.20 -14.76 14.96
C SER A 391 8.60 -14.21 13.59
N THR A 392 7.64 -14.06 12.68
CA THR A 392 7.91 -13.47 11.36
C THR A 392 8.26 -11.98 11.48
N LEU A 393 7.51 -11.20 12.28
CA LEU A 393 7.78 -9.78 12.50
C LEU A 393 9.19 -9.55 13.05
N GLU A 394 9.59 -10.32 14.06
CA GLU A 394 10.93 -10.28 14.67
C GLU A 394 12.03 -10.68 13.68
N ALA A 395 11.76 -11.69 12.84
CA ALA A 395 12.73 -12.19 11.88
C ALA A 395 12.97 -11.25 10.69
N VAL A 396 11.92 -10.56 10.20
CA VAL A 396 12.05 -9.68 9.04
C VAL A 396 12.51 -8.26 9.40
N SER A 397 12.33 -7.84 10.65
CA SER A 397 12.68 -6.49 11.09
C SER A 397 14.19 -6.35 11.26
N SER A 398 14.86 -5.68 10.32
CA SER A 398 16.25 -5.23 10.49
C SER A 398 16.28 -3.84 11.14
N PRO A 399 17.24 -3.51 12.03
CA PRO A 399 17.39 -2.15 12.56
C PRO A 399 17.62 -1.06 11.49
N SER A 400 17.93 -1.48 10.25
CA SER A 400 18.08 -0.60 9.09
C SER A 400 16.77 -0.35 8.32
N ASP A 401 15.69 -1.05 8.64
CA ASP A 401 14.38 -0.90 8.04
C ASP A 401 13.63 0.27 8.68
N GLY A 402 13.04 1.15 7.87
CA GLY A 402 12.30 2.30 8.37
C GLY A 402 11.10 1.94 9.26
N ASN A 403 10.50 0.77 9.06
CA ASN A 403 9.37 0.23 9.83
C ASN A 403 9.80 -0.64 11.02
N PHE A 404 11.11 -0.78 11.31
CA PHE A 404 11.64 -1.63 12.39
C PHE A 404 10.91 -1.46 13.72
N ASN A 405 10.79 -0.22 14.20
CA ASN A 405 10.16 0.08 15.49
C ASN A 405 8.67 -0.29 15.52
N LEU A 406 7.96 -0.20 14.38
CA LEU A 406 6.56 -0.62 14.30
C LEU A 406 6.44 -2.14 14.37
N CYS A 407 7.32 -2.88 13.70
CA CYS A 407 7.33 -4.34 13.74
C CYS A 407 7.61 -4.87 15.15
N ILE A 408 8.64 -4.34 15.83
CA ILE A 408 8.99 -4.76 17.20
C ILE A 408 7.84 -4.49 18.17
N ARG A 409 7.28 -3.27 18.17
CA ARG A 409 6.14 -2.95 19.05
C ARG A 409 4.91 -3.81 18.78
N ALA A 410 4.63 -4.11 17.50
CA ALA A 410 3.55 -5.01 17.13
C ALA A 410 3.78 -6.44 17.65
N ALA A 411 5.01 -6.95 17.53
CA ALA A 411 5.40 -8.26 18.05
C ALA A 411 5.28 -8.31 19.58
N GLU A 412 5.77 -7.29 20.30
CA GLU A 412 5.69 -7.18 21.75
C GLU A 412 4.23 -7.18 22.25
N SER A 413 3.36 -6.39 21.63
CA SER A 413 1.94 -6.30 22.00
C SER A 413 1.21 -7.63 21.75
N LEU A 414 1.42 -8.27 20.60
CA LEU A 414 0.84 -9.58 20.31
C LEU A 414 1.36 -10.66 21.26
N SER A 415 2.66 -10.64 21.58
CA SER A 415 3.29 -11.54 22.55
C SER A 415 2.69 -11.39 23.94
N HIS A 416 2.48 -10.15 24.40
CA HIS A 416 1.86 -9.90 25.70
C HIS A 416 0.45 -10.49 25.80
N ILE A 417 -0.41 -10.23 24.81
CA ILE A 417 -1.78 -10.79 24.79
C ILE A 417 -1.75 -12.31 24.76
N LEU A 418 -0.84 -12.89 23.97
CA LEU A 418 -0.70 -14.34 23.86
C LEU A 418 -0.24 -14.96 25.19
N SER A 419 0.78 -14.39 25.85
CA SER A 419 1.27 -14.84 27.15
C SER A 419 0.20 -14.74 28.22
N ASP A 420 -0.53 -13.62 28.29
CA ASP A 420 -1.63 -13.44 29.26
C ASP A 420 -2.67 -14.57 29.17
N VAL A 421 -3.05 -14.96 27.95
CA VAL A 421 -4.05 -16.02 27.73
C VAL A 421 -3.50 -17.43 28.02
N LEU A 422 -2.19 -17.64 27.83
CA LEU A 422 -1.54 -18.92 28.12
C LEU A 422 -1.30 -19.12 29.61
N ASP A 423 -0.85 -18.07 30.30
CA ASP A 423 -0.44 -18.12 31.70
C ASP A 423 -1.62 -17.93 32.67
N ASN A 424 -2.67 -17.19 32.27
CA ASN A 424 -3.87 -16.95 33.09
C ASN A 424 -5.16 -17.51 32.46
N PRO A 425 -5.34 -18.85 32.41
CA PRO A 425 -6.53 -19.49 31.84
C PRO A 425 -7.83 -19.35 32.69
N THR A 426 -7.81 -18.59 33.78
CA THR A 426 -8.95 -18.37 34.69
C THR A 426 -9.08 -16.88 35.04
N PRO A 427 -10.28 -16.34 35.28
CA PRO A 427 -10.51 -14.90 35.27
C PRO A 427 -9.72 -14.23 36.38
N ALA A 428 -8.99 -13.17 36.03
CA ALA A 428 -8.63 -12.15 36.98
C ALA A 428 -9.94 -11.68 37.63
N SER A 429 -10.07 -11.95 38.93
CA SER A 429 -11.10 -11.39 39.78
C SER A 429 -11.16 -9.87 39.58
N LEU A 430 -12.32 -9.37 39.16
CA LEU A 430 -12.81 -8.00 39.29
C LEU A 430 -11.74 -6.95 39.64
N PHE A 431 -11.10 -6.39 38.60
CA PHE A 431 -10.86 -4.94 38.61
C PHE A 431 -12.13 -4.28 38.07
N THR A 432 -13.17 -4.20 38.91
CA THR A 432 -14.07 -3.06 38.85
C THR A 432 -13.27 -1.85 39.29
N ASN A 433 -12.92 -0.98 38.35
CA ASN A 433 -12.95 0.46 38.53
C ASN A 433 -13.10 1.12 37.15
N ASP A 434 -14.27 1.72 36.97
CA ASP A 434 -14.62 2.82 36.07
C ASP A 434 -14.23 2.75 34.58
N LEU A 435 -15.10 2.12 33.79
CA LEU A 435 -15.34 2.51 32.38
C LEU A 435 -16.84 2.74 32.06
N THR A 436 -17.71 2.78 33.07
CA THR A 436 -19.15 3.11 32.92
C THR A 436 -19.45 4.62 32.97
N ALA A 437 -18.47 5.47 32.67
CA ALA A 437 -18.69 6.90 32.48
C ALA A 437 -17.72 7.49 31.45
N MET A 438 -17.79 7.04 30.19
CA MET A 438 -17.40 7.91 29.07
C MET A 438 -18.57 8.00 28.10
N SER A 439 -19.22 9.16 28.15
CA SER A 439 -20.17 9.61 27.14
C SER A 439 -19.61 9.48 25.72
N PRO A 440 -20.45 9.42 24.66
CA PRO A 440 -20.05 9.17 23.26
C PRO A 440 -19.30 10.34 22.57
N SER A 441 -18.48 11.09 23.31
CA SER A 441 -17.90 12.35 22.87
C SER A 441 -16.47 12.47 23.40
N SER A 442 -15.55 11.72 22.79
CA SER A 442 -14.10 11.95 22.88
C SER A 442 -13.38 11.32 21.68
N ILE A 443 -13.79 11.66 20.46
CA ILE A 443 -12.89 11.59 19.30
C ILE A 443 -12.00 12.85 19.40
N SER A 444 -10.94 12.77 20.18
CA SER A 444 -9.87 13.78 20.12
C SER A 444 -8.85 13.32 19.08
N LEU A 445 -9.06 13.80 17.86
CA LEU A 445 -8.01 13.98 16.87
C LEU A 445 -6.95 14.93 17.45
N LEU A 446 -5.67 14.54 17.33
CA LEU A 446 -4.42 15.25 17.68
C LEU A 446 -3.87 14.95 19.09
N GLY A 447 -2.70 14.30 19.10
CA GLY A 447 -1.82 14.15 20.25
C GLY A 447 -0.38 14.07 19.74
N ASP A 448 0.35 15.14 20.01
CA ASP A 448 1.72 15.46 19.62
C ASP A 448 2.68 14.73 20.58
N ASP A 449 3.36 13.68 20.11
CA ASP A 449 4.65 13.21 20.63
C ASP A 449 5.15 12.05 19.76
N SER A 450 6.36 12.17 19.23
CA SER A 450 6.98 11.19 18.30
C SER A 450 7.33 9.84 18.94
N SER A 451 6.95 9.59 20.19
CA SER A 451 7.30 8.40 20.97
C SER A 451 6.12 7.45 21.25
N THR A 452 4.86 7.87 21.05
CA THR A 452 3.65 7.11 21.42
C THR A 452 2.65 6.94 20.26
N TRP A 453 3.14 6.68 19.04
CA TRP A 453 2.26 6.38 17.91
C TRP A 453 2.09 4.86 17.71
N LEU A 454 1.19 4.27 18.49
CA LEU A 454 0.41 3.12 18.03
C LEU A 454 -0.88 3.67 17.41
N PRO A 455 -1.34 3.17 16.24
CA PRO A 455 -2.67 3.53 15.75
C PRO A 455 -3.71 3.24 16.86
N HIS A 456 -4.69 4.12 17.11
CA HIS A 456 -5.66 3.96 18.21
C HIS A 456 -6.32 2.58 18.29
N TRP A 457 -6.34 1.82 17.19
CA TRP A 457 -6.80 0.44 17.21
C TRP A 457 -5.88 -0.51 18.01
N PHE A 458 -4.58 -0.29 18.11
CA PHE A 458 -3.69 -1.08 18.99
C PHE A 458 -4.02 -0.90 20.48
N GLU A 459 -4.55 0.27 20.88
CA GLU A 459 -4.89 0.58 22.28
C GLU A 459 -6.37 0.33 22.61
N THR A 460 -7.23 0.22 21.60
CA THR A 460 -8.66 -0.11 21.75
C THR A 460 -8.97 -1.58 21.44
N PHE A 461 -7.96 -2.46 21.54
CA PHE A 461 -8.09 -3.90 21.34
C PHE A 461 -7.93 -4.73 22.62
#